data_AF-A0A922IQW1-F1
#
_entry.id   AF-A0A922IQW1-F1
#
_cell.length_a   1.000
_cell.length_b   1.000
_cell.length_c   1.000
_cell.angle_alpha   90.00
_cell.angle_beta   90.00
_cell.angle_gamma   90.00
#
_symmetry.space_group_name_H-M   'P 1'
#
loop_
_entity.id
_entity.type
_entity.pdbx_description
1 polymer ?
#
loop_
_entity_poly.entity_id
_entity_poly.type
_entity_poly.pdbx_seq_one_letter_code
_entity_poly.pdbx_strand_id
1 'polypeptide(L)'
;MDPLPKSEWKPQLPVPPEEQGKGTNRKTYFVCNVLGDDWVRLPDVTPEQIVTSRMIKYLCTGDLEAEINTFPTFPGVEKNFLRAQIARISGSTTISPINYYQFNEDEEEEQIEEDALRENFIENPEYEPMTIYDLTDPTLTNWVHHTAYILPQGRTVWLNTAIKTKDELEDEMSEDEEEEPDEPEPETGPPLLTPLSEDAEIGSIPPWSTRITSQLIPHYAYAVLSSNIWPGAYALAQGRFFANIYIGWGLKYTGMNFNPQIMPKPFEEFPSGLEITEVDDPTPEEEAAWRAAQAEAAQRQNEGQEEEEEEEEEEEESDSGGDDDNDD
;
A
#
# COMPACT_ATOMS: atom_id res chain seq x y z
N MET A 1 32.62 -26.83 -7.66
CA MET A 1 32.16 -25.73 -6.79
C MET A 1 30.75 -26.08 -6.38
N ASP A 2 30.49 -26.14 -5.08
CA ASP A 2 29.11 -26.25 -4.60
C ASP A 2 28.34 -24.99 -4.99
N PRO A 3 27.05 -25.11 -5.34
CA PRO A 3 26.24 -23.96 -5.71
C PRO A 3 26.14 -23.00 -4.52
N LEU A 4 26.29 -21.71 -4.80
CA LEU A 4 26.13 -20.67 -3.78
C LEU A 4 24.73 -20.75 -3.17
N PRO A 5 24.58 -20.50 -1.86
CA PRO A 5 23.28 -20.43 -1.22
C PRO A 5 22.44 -19.34 -1.89
N LYS A 6 21.20 -19.68 -2.25
CA LYS A 6 20.24 -18.72 -2.80
C LYS A 6 19.46 -18.13 -1.64
N SER A 7 19.26 -16.81 -1.68
CA SER A 7 18.40 -16.13 -0.70
C SER A 7 16.96 -16.62 -0.83
N GLU A 8 16.40 -17.15 0.25
CA GLU A 8 14.99 -17.52 0.37
C GLU A 8 14.08 -16.30 0.65
N TRP A 9 14.68 -15.14 0.94
CA TRP A 9 13.91 -13.92 1.19
C TRP A 9 13.14 -13.48 -0.07
N LYS A 10 11.81 -13.53 0.01
CA LYS A 10 10.89 -12.95 -0.99
C LYS A 10 10.29 -11.66 -0.41
N PRO A 11 10.26 -10.55 -1.18
CA PRO A 11 9.56 -9.35 -0.74
C PRO A 11 8.06 -9.62 -0.61
N GLN A 12 7.42 -9.02 0.40
CA GLN A 12 5.97 -9.09 0.51
C GLN A 12 5.31 -8.45 -0.71
N LEU A 13 4.31 -9.13 -1.29
CA LEU A 13 3.57 -8.63 -2.44
C LEU A 13 2.84 -7.32 -2.07
N PRO A 14 2.93 -6.29 -2.91
CA PRO A 14 2.26 -5.02 -2.64
C PRO A 14 0.74 -5.21 -2.67
N VAL A 15 0.05 -4.59 -1.71
CA VAL A 15 -1.42 -4.62 -1.66
C VAL A 15 -1.98 -3.88 -2.90
N PRO A 16 -2.79 -4.54 -3.74
CA PRO A 16 -3.33 -3.92 -4.94
C PRO A 16 -4.33 -2.80 -4.61
N PRO A 17 -4.45 -1.77 -5.47
CA PRO A 17 -5.44 -0.72 -5.31
C PRO A 17 -6.86 -1.21 -5.55
N GLU A 18 -7.82 -0.55 -4.89
CA GLU A 18 -9.25 -0.80 -5.10
C GLU A 18 -9.69 -0.26 -6.46
N GLU A 19 -10.58 -0.98 -7.13
CA GLU A 19 -11.10 -0.63 -8.44
C GLU A 19 -11.83 0.72 -8.43
N GLN A 20 -11.85 1.39 -9.59
CA GLN A 20 -12.59 2.64 -9.75
C GLN A 20 -14.08 2.40 -9.46
N GLY A 21 -14.65 3.15 -8.51
CA GLY A 21 -16.03 3.00 -8.07
C GLY A 21 -16.21 2.21 -6.76
N LYS A 22 -15.16 1.61 -6.21
CA LYS A 22 -15.21 0.88 -4.92
C LYS A 22 -14.29 1.51 -3.87
N GLY A 23 -14.67 1.38 -2.59
CA GLY A 23 -13.84 1.74 -1.45
C GLY A 23 -13.22 3.13 -1.50
N THR A 24 -11.90 3.20 -1.32
CA THR A 24 -11.10 4.43 -1.38
C THR A 24 -11.13 5.14 -2.74
N ASN A 25 -11.49 4.43 -3.82
CA ASN A 25 -11.60 4.93 -5.21
C ASN A 25 -13.06 5.04 -5.69
N ARG A 26 -14.04 5.06 -4.77
CA ARG A 26 -15.47 5.23 -5.10
C ARG A 26 -15.79 6.53 -5.81
N LYS A 27 -15.10 7.62 -5.47
CA LYS A 27 -15.32 8.96 -6.05
C LYS A 27 -14.09 9.42 -6.83
N THR A 28 -14.33 10.04 -7.97
CA THR A 28 -13.30 10.76 -8.73
C THR A 28 -13.21 12.20 -8.25
N TYR A 29 -11.99 12.69 -8.02
CA TYR A 29 -11.75 14.04 -7.54
C TYR A 29 -11.11 14.91 -8.62
N PHE A 30 -11.56 16.16 -8.68
CA PHE A 30 -11.01 17.19 -9.55
C PHE A 30 -10.53 18.36 -8.69
N VAL A 31 -9.44 19.00 -9.11
CA VAL A 31 -8.83 20.12 -8.39
C VAL A 31 -8.63 21.30 -9.32
N CYS A 32 -8.79 22.51 -8.78
CA CYS A 32 -8.42 23.77 -9.41
C CYS A 32 -7.79 24.69 -8.34
N ASN A 33 -6.82 25.52 -8.74
CA ASN A 33 -6.16 26.46 -7.83
C ASN A 33 -7.01 27.73 -7.60
N VAL A 34 -7.74 28.16 -8.62
CA VAL A 34 -8.65 29.30 -8.55
C VAL A 34 -10.02 28.87 -9.08
N LEU A 35 -11.08 29.31 -8.41
CA LEU A 35 -12.45 29.02 -8.84
C LEU A 35 -12.70 29.59 -10.24
N GLY A 36 -13.02 28.71 -11.19
CA GLY A 36 -13.29 29.06 -12.58
C GLY A 36 -12.17 28.68 -13.55
N ASP A 37 -11.00 28.26 -13.06
CA ASP A 37 -9.93 27.70 -13.89
C ASP A 37 -10.25 26.28 -14.38
N ASP A 38 -9.40 25.77 -15.28
CA ASP A 38 -9.45 24.39 -15.75
C ASP A 38 -9.28 23.41 -14.59
N TRP A 39 -10.13 22.39 -14.59
CA TRP A 39 -10.13 21.34 -13.57
C TRP A 39 -9.23 20.20 -13.98
N VAL A 40 -8.30 19.83 -13.10
CA VAL A 40 -7.41 18.68 -13.29
C VAL A 40 -7.97 17.49 -12.52
N ARG A 41 -8.14 16.35 -13.21
CA ARG A 41 -8.54 15.09 -12.56
C ARG A 41 -7.36 14.55 -11.75
N LEU A 42 -7.59 14.23 -10.48
CA LEU A 42 -6.61 13.53 -9.64
C LEU A 42 -6.57 12.03 -9.99
N PRO A 43 -5.41 11.38 -9.87
CA PRO A 43 -5.29 9.94 -10.07
C PRO A 43 -6.06 9.15 -8.99
N ASP A 44 -6.24 7.86 -9.23
CA ASP A 44 -6.75 6.93 -8.21
C ASP A 44 -5.66 6.69 -7.15
N VAL A 45 -6.09 6.40 -5.92
CA VAL A 45 -5.18 6.23 -4.78
C VAL A 45 -4.80 4.77 -4.62
N THR A 46 -3.56 4.52 -4.20
CA THR A 46 -3.09 3.19 -3.81
C THR A 46 -3.01 3.04 -2.28
N PRO A 47 -3.11 1.79 -1.75
CA PRO A 47 -2.97 1.54 -0.33
C PRO A 47 -1.59 1.99 0.19
N GLU A 48 -0.54 1.76 -0.57
CA GLU A 48 0.83 2.20 -0.27
C GLU A 48 0.94 3.72 -0.09
N GLN A 49 0.27 4.52 -0.95
CA GLN A 49 0.20 5.97 -0.81
C GLN A 49 -0.51 6.37 0.48
N ILE A 50 -1.63 5.73 0.82
CA ILE A 50 -2.37 5.99 2.06
C ILE A 50 -1.50 5.67 3.28
N VAL A 51 -0.89 4.48 3.32
CA VAL A 51 -0.03 4.03 4.42
C VAL A 51 1.16 4.97 4.59
N THR A 52 1.85 5.29 3.49
CA THR A 52 3.03 6.18 3.54
C THR A 52 2.66 7.60 3.97
N SER A 53 1.52 8.12 3.50
CA SER A 53 1.03 9.45 3.91
C SER A 53 0.73 9.53 5.42
N ARG A 54 0.42 8.42 6.09
CA ARG A 54 0.21 8.38 7.55
C ARG A 54 1.50 8.58 8.34
N MET A 55 2.65 8.24 7.74
CA MET A 55 3.97 8.29 8.39
C MET A 55 4.71 9.62 8.21
N ILE A 56 4.27 10.46 7.26
CA ILE A 56 4.94 11.71 6.90
C ILE A 56 4.08 12.93 7.24
N LYS A 57 4.74 14.09 7.41
CA LYS A 57 4.08 15.40 7.46
C LYS A 57 4.65 16.27 6.33
N TYR A 58 3.81 16.57 5.35
CA TYR A 58 4.16 17.36 4.17
C TYR A 58 3.13 18.47 3.98
N LEU A 59 3.60 19.67 3.63
CA LEU A 59 2.76 20.81 3.28
C LEU A 59 2.76 20.95 1.76
N CYS A 60 1.58 20.87 1.14
CA CYS A 60 1.45 21.02 -0.30
C CYS A 60 1.95 22.38 -0.76
N THR A 61 2.68 22.39 -1.87
CA THR A 61 3.25 23.58 -2.50
C THR A 61 2.25 24.30 -3.41
N GLY A 62 1.21 23.58 -3.87
CA GLY A 62 0.25 24.06 -4.87
C GLY A 62 0.64 23.68 -6.31
N ASP A 63 1.77 22.98 -6.50
CA ASP A 63 2.18 22.39 -7.76
C ASP A 63 1.94 20.88 -7.74
N LEU A 64 1.06 20.40 -8.62
CA LEU A 64 0.63 19.00 -8.69
C LEU A 64 1.75 18.05 -9.08
N GLU A 65 2.80 18.52 -9.77
CA GLU A 65 3.93 17.71 -10.22
C GLU A 65 5.17 17.86 -9.32
N ALA A 66 5.06 18.56 -8.19
CA ALA A 66 6.17 18.70 -7.26
C ALA A 66 6.60 17.34 -6.66
N GLU A 67 7.90 17.09 -6.66
CA GLU A 67 8.50 15.89 -6.06
C GLU A 67 8.44 15.96 -4.53
N ILE A 68 8.07 14.83 -3.90
CA ILE A 68 7.97 14.72 -2.45
C ILE A 68 9.22 14.02 -1.91
N ASN A 69 10.10 14.80 -1.31
CA ASN A 69 11.33 14.32 -0.68
C ASN A 69 11.11 14.09 0.82
N THR A 70 10.58 12.92 1.19
CA THR A 70 10.33 12.53 2.59
C THR A 70 10.98 11.19 2.93
N PHE A 71 11.11 10.91 4.23
CA PHE A 71 11.44 9.58 4.73
C PHE A 71 10.32 9.10 5.67
N PRO A 72 9.62 8.00 5.36
CA PRO A 72 9.79 7.12 4.19
C PRO A 72 9.46 7.83 2.86
N THR A 73 10.01 7.32 1.77
CA THR A 73 9.79 7.87 0.42
C THR A 73 8.33 7.71 0.04
N PHE A 74 7.69 8.81 -0.37
CA PHE A 74 6.30 8.76 -0.81
C PHE A 74 6.20 8.22 -2.25
N PRO A 75 5.36 7.21 -2.53
CA PRO A 75 5.22 6.64 -3.87
C PRO A 75 4.34 7.52 -4.78
N GLY A 76 4.93 8.61 -5.27
CA GLY A 76 4.31 9.54 -6.24
C GLY A 76 4.73 11.00 -6.04
N VAL A 77 4.03 11.89 -6.75
CA VAL A 77 4.21 13.35 -6.66
C VAL A 77 3.09 14.00 -5.85
N GLU A 78 3.08 15.33 -5.74
CA GLU A 78 2.12 16.07 -4.92
C GLU A 78 0.64 15.77 -5.22
N LYS A 79 0.24 15.55 -6.48
CA LYS A 79 -1.14 15.14 -6.81
C LYS A 79 -1.56 13.81 -6.17
N ASN A 80 -0.64 12.85 -6.06
CA ASN A 80 -0.88 11.56 -5.42
C ASN A 80 -0.99 11.72 -3.90
N PHE A 81 -0.14 12.57 -3.30
CA PHE A 81 -0.23 12.88 -1.88
C PHE A 81 -1.53 13.61 -1.53
N LEU A 82 -1.90 14.63 -2.32
CA LEU A 82 -3.17 15.33 -2.16
C LEU A 82 -4.36 14.36 -2.24
N ARG A 83 -4.34 13.47 -3.23
CA ARG A 83 -5.36 12.41 -3.36
C ARG A 83 -5.42 11.48 -2.15
N ALA A 84 -4.28 11.09 -1.59
CA ALA A 84 -4.20 10.28 -0.37
C ALA A 84 -4.74 11.04 0.87
N GLN A 85 -4.43 12.34 1.00
CA GLN A 85 -4.99 13.17 2.07
C GLN A 85 -6.50 13.31 1.95
N ILE A 86 -7.03 13.52 0.74
CA ILE A 86 -8.47 13.55 0.48
C ILE A 86 -9.12 12.22 0.91
N ALA A 87 -8.54 11.07 0.55
CA ALA A 87 -9.05 9.76 0.96
C ALA A 87 -9.16 9.67 2.49
N ARG A 88 -8.08 10.03 3.20
CA ARG A 88 -7.99 9.96 4.65
C ARG A 88 -8.96 10.92 5.37
N ILE A 89 -9.10 12.15 4.88
CA ILE A 89 -10.02 13.14 5.44
C ILE A 89 -11.46 12.65 5.20
N SER A 90 -11.82 12.36 3.95
CA SER A 90 -13.17 11.89 3.61
C SER A 90 -13.56 10.63 4.39
N GLY A 91 -12.64 9.66 4.53
CA GLY A 91 -12.88 8.43 5.28
C GLY A 91 -12.99 8.59 6.80
N SER A 92 -12.72 9.78 7.36
CA SER A 92 -12.79 10.01 8.82
C SER A 92 -13.64 11.21 9.23
N THR A 93 -14.05 12.06 8.30
CA THR A 93 -14.79 13.29 8.63
C THR A 93 -16.09 13.46 7.85
N THR A 94 -16.50 12.48 7.05
CA THR A 94 -17.76 12.54 6.31
C THR A 94 -18.86 11.92 7.15
N ILE A 95 -19.65 12.78 7.80
CA ILE A 95 -20.63 12.39 8.81
C ILE A 95 -22.02 12.92 8.47
N SER A 96 -23.05 12.24 8.96
CA SER A 96 -24.45 12.64 8.77
C SER A 96 -25.21 12.52 10.09
N PRO A 97 -26.32 13.26 10.28
CA PRO A 97 -27.22 13.02 11.38
C PRO A 97 -27.66 11.54 11.41
N ILE A 98 -27.80 10.97 12.60
CA ILE A 98 -28.30 9.60 12.76
C ILE A 98 -29.66 9.44 12.07
N ASN A 99 -29.91 8.27 11.49
CA ASN A 99 -31.12 7.92 10.72
C ASN A 99 -31.37 8.73 9.44
N TYR A 100 -30.46 9.64 9.03
CA TYR A 100 -30.58 10.33 7.74
C TYR A 100 -30.43 9.34 6.57
N TYR A 101 -29.50 8.40 6.71
CA TYR A 101 -29.30 7.28 5.79
C TYR A 101 -29.74 5.97 6.44
N GLN A 102 -30.20 5.03 5.62
CA GLN A 102 -30.50 3.65 6.01
C GLN A 102 -29.94 2.69 4.96
N PHE A 103 -29.66 1.44 5.35
CA PHE A 103 -29.26 0.41 4.41
C PHE A 103 -30.43 0.04 3.49
N ASN A 104 -30.12 -0.31 2.25
CA ASN A 104 -31.14 -0.70 1.27
C ASN A 104 -31.48 -2.19 1.45
N GLU A 105 -32.56 -2.49 2.18
CA GLU A 105 -33.00 -3.87 2.46
C GLU A 105 -33.48 -4.61 1.18
N ASP A 106 -33.94 -3.87 0.15
CA ASP A 106 -34.52 -4.45 -1.08
C ASP A 106 -33.45 -5.02 -2.05
N GLU A 107 -32.17 -4.71 -1.86
CA GLU A 107 -31.05 -5.24 -2.65
C GLU A 107 -30.29 -6.37 -1.94
N GLU A 108 -30.74 -6.80 -0.74
CA GLU A 108 -30.10 -7.87 0.04
C GLU A 108 -30.32 -9.29 -0.56
N GLU A 109 -31.20 -9.46 -1.57
CA GLU A 109 -31.55 -10.78 -2.12
C GLU A 109 -30.73 -11.23 -3.35
N GLU A 110 -29.99 -10.34 -4.03
CA GLU A 110 -29.02 -10.76 -5.06
C GLU A 110 -27.66 -10.99 -4.42
N GLN A 111 -26.96 -12.07 -4.80
CA GLN A 111 -25.66 -12.50 -4.27
C GLN A 111 -24.55 -11.45 -4.50
N ILE A 112 -24.61 -10.36 -3.76
CA ILE A 112 -23.63 -9.31 -3.72
C ILE A 112 -22.56 -9.76 -2.72
N GLU A 113 -21.29 -9.77 -3.16
CA GLU A 113 -20.13 -9.99 -2.28
C GLU A 113 -20.29 -9.19 -0.97
N GLU A 114 -19.91 -9.76 0.18
CA GLU A 114 -20.00 -9.09 1.50
C GLU A 114 -19.46 -7.64 1.49
N ASP A 115 -18.55 -7.36 0.56
CA ASP A 115 -17.90 -6.07 0.32
C ASP A 115 -18.83 -4.99 -0.25
N ALA A 116 -19.80 -5.35 -1.11
CA ALA A 116 -20.70 -4.36 -1.71
C ALA A 116 -21.95 -4.11 -0.85
N LEU A 117 -22.29 -5.00 0.08
CA LEU A 117 -23.31 -4.76 1.11
C LEU A 117 -22.91 -3.60 2.05
N ARG A 118 -21.59 -3.45 2.29
CA ARG A 118 -21.04 -2.39 3.16
C ARG A 118 -21.05 -1.00 2.54
N GLU A 119 -21.55 -0.83 1.30
CA GLU A 119 -21.47 0.47 0.60
C GLU A 119 -22.82 0.99 0.08
N ASN A 120 -23.89 0.19 0.19
CA ASN A 120 -25.23 0.49 -0.32
C ASN A 120 -26.17 1.02 0.77
N PHE A 121 -26.31 2.34 0.83
CA PHE A 121 -27.26 3.03 1.70
C PHE A 121 -28.01 4.10 0.90
N ILE A 122 -29.25 4.38 1.34
CA ILE A 122 -30.15 5.35 0.71
C ILE A 122 -30.61 6.40 1.72
N GLU A 123 -31.05 7.55 1.22
CA GLU A 123 -31.69 8.57 2.05
C GLU A 123 -32.99 8.02 2.64
N ASN A 124 -33.15 8.13 3.96
CA ASN A 124 -34.34 7.67 4.64
C ASN A 124 -35.52 8.63 4.36
N PRO A 125 -36.58 8.20 3.66
CA PRO A 125 -37.73 9.06 3.35
C PRO A 125 -38.50 9.49 4.61
N GLU A 126 -38.45 8.66 5.65
CA GLU A 126 -39.10 8.88 6.95
C GLU A 126 -38.20 9.64 7.95
N TYR A 127 -37.11 10.26 7.47
CA TYR A 127 -36.22 11.05 8.33
C TYR A 127 -36.96 12.23 8.97
N GLU A 128 -37.03 12.20 10.31
CA GLU A 128 -37.49 13.30 11.14
C GLU A 128 -36.30 14.13 11.64
N PRO A 129 -36.24 15.43 11.30
CA PRO A 129 -35.16 16.28 11.75
C PRO A 129 -35.10 16.40 13.27
N MET A 130 -33.91 16.16 13.82
CA MET A 130 -33.62 16.40 15.23
C MET A 130 -33.52 17.89 15.54
N THR A 131 -33.68 18.24 16.81
CA THR A 131 -33.48 19.63 17.23
C THR A 131 -32.00 19.99 17.17
N ILE A 132 -31.70 21.28 17.06
CA ILE A 132 -30.31 21.74 17.10
C ILE A 132 -29.60 21.40 18.42
N TYR A 133 -30.36 21.22 19.51
CA TYR A 133 -29.82 20.86 20.82
C TYR A 133 -29.39 19.40 20.84
N ASP A 134 -30.18 18.51 20.24
CA ASP A 134 -29.82 17.10 20.08
C ASP A 134 -28.61 16.95 19.15
N LEU A 135 -28.59 17.69 18.03
CA LEU A 135 -27.47 17.69 17.09
C LEU A 135 -26.16 18.26 17.68
N THR A 136 -26.23 19.02 18.78
CA THR A 136 -25.06 19.57 19.47
C THR A 136 -24.81 18.94 20.84
N ASP A 137 -25.50 17.84 21.15
CA ASP A 137 -25.29 17.09 22.38
C ASP A 137 -23.81 16.64 22.48
N PRO A 138 -23.09 16.96 23.58
CA PRO A 138 -21.71 16.54 23.78
C PRO A 138 -21.50 15.03 23.83
N THR A 139 -22.55 14.21 23.91
CA THR A 139 -22.42 12.74 23.85
C THR A 139 -22.04 12.21 22.46
N LEU A 140 -22.23 13.02 21.40
CA LEU A 140 -21.89 12.68 20.01
C LEU A 140 -22.61 11.44 19.44
N THR A 141 -23.73 11.01 20.04
CA THR A 141 -24.51 9.84 19.59
C THR A 141 -25.39 10.13 18.37
N ASN A 142 -25.72 11.39 18.13
CA ASN A 142 -26.66 11.81 17.09
C ASN A 142 -26.03 12.02 15.71
N TRP A 143 -24.76 11.64 15.55
CA TRP A 143 -24.01 11.72 14.30
C TRP A 143 -23.34 10.40 14.02
N VAL A 144 -23.31 10.01 12.75
CA VAL A 144 -22.75 8.74 12.29
C VAL A 144 -21.83 8.94 11.08
N HIS A 145 -20.84 8.07 10.92
CA HIS A 145 -20.00 8.04 9.72
C HIS A 145 -20.75 7.38 8.56
N HIS A 146 -20.80 8.02 7.40
CA HIS A 146 -21.41 7.44 6.18
C HIS A 146 -20.39 7.25 5.04
N THR A 147 -19.10 7.17 5.38
CA THR A 147 -18.03 6.74 4.47
C THR A 147 -17.28 5.59 5.14
N ALA A 148 -16.90 4.59 4.35
CA ALA A 148 -16.24 3.40 4.86
C ALA A 148 -14.90 3.73 5.54
N TYR A 149 -14.63 3.03 6.65
CA TYR A 149 -13.39 3.16 7.38
C TYR A 149 -12.21 2.62 6.55
N ILE A 150 -11.10 3.36 6.53
CA ILE A 150 -9.88 2.94 5.84
C ILE A 150 -8.97 2.22 6.84
N LEU A 151 -8.79 0.92 6.63
CA LEU A 151 -8.00 0.00 7.45
C LEU A 151 -6.52 0.42 7.54
N PRO A 152 -5.77 -0.05 8.56
CA PRO A 152 -4.31 0.08 8.62
C PRO A 152 -3.60 -0.31 7.31
N GLN A 153 -4.07 -1.34 6.62
CA GLN A 153 -3.60 -1.78 5.31
C GLN A 153 -3.73 -0.71 4.19
N GLY A 154 -4.62 0.28 4.34
CA GLY A 154 -4.84 1.35 3.36
C GLY A 154 -6.00 1.10 2.38
N ARG A 155 -6.80 0.06 2.61
CA ARG A 155 -8.04 -0.28 1.89
C ARG A 155 -9.26 -0.14 2.79
N THR A 156 -10.47 -0.15 2.23
CA THR A 156 -11.70 -0.24 3.05
C THR A 156 -12.10 -1.69 3.33
N VAL A 157 -11.66 -2.62 2.49
CA VAL A 157 -11.80 -4.06 2.66
C VAL A 157 -10.42 -4.70 2.82
N TRP A 158 -10.28 -5.54 3.83
CA TRP A 158 -9.04 -6.27 4.09
C TRP A 158 -8.79 -7.30 2.99
N LEU A 159 -7.56 -7.34 2.49
CA LEU A 159 -7.11 -8.37 1.55
C LEU A 159 -5.95 -9.16 2.15
N ASN A 160 -6.09 -10.48 2.22
CA ASN A 160 -4.97 -11.34 2.54
C ASN A 160 -4.01 -11.43 1.34
N THR A 161 -2.85 -10.77 1.43
CA THR A 161 -1.79 -10.85 0.40
C THR A 161 -0.88 -12.08 0.56
N ALA A 162 -1.01 -12.84 1.65
CA ALA A 162 -0.22 -14.05 1.90
C ALA A 162 -0.83 -15.30 1.25
N ILE A 163 -2.08 -15.22 0.75
CA ILE A 163 -2.67 -16.30 -0.04
C ILE A 163 -1.94 -16.33 -1.38
N LYS A 164 -0.91 -17.19 -1.47
CA LYS A 164 -0.24 -17.54 -2.72
C LYS A 164 -1.30 -17.89 -3.76
N THR A 165 -1.23 -17.29 -4.94
CA THR A 165 -2.12 -17.67 -6.05
C THR A 165 -1.97 -19.16 -6.34
N LYS A 166 -3.06 -19.83 -6.72
CA LYS A 166 -3.07 -21.28 -6.99
C LYS A 166 -1.97 -21.72 -7.97
N ASP A 167 -1.56 -20.85 -8.89
CA ASP A 167 -0.49 -21.06 -9.87
C ASP A 167 0.92 -21.07 -9.24
N GLU A 168 1.15 -20.40 -8.10
CA GLU A 168 2.44 -20.43 -7.38
C GLU A 168 2.55 -21.64 -6.44
N LEU A 169 1.42 -22.24 -6.05
CA LEU A 169 1.38 -23.45 -5.23
C LEU A 169 1.75 -24.72 -6.02
N GLU A 170 1.59 -24.72 -7.35
CA GLU A 170 1.95 -25.89 -8.18
C GLU A 170 3.47 -26.05 -8.37
N ASP A 171 4.26 -24.97 -8.25
CA ASP A 171 5.72 -24.99 -8.42
C ASP A 171 6.50 -25.35 -7.14
N GLU A 172 5.90 -25.21 -5.94
CA GLU A 172 6.54 -25.51 -4.64
C GLU A 172 6.16 -26.88 -4.06
N MET A 173 5.32 -27.69 -4.72
CA MET A 173 4.97 -29.04 -4.28
C MET A 173 6.12 -30.08 -4.37
N SER A 174 7.37 -29.64 -4.54
CA SER A 174 8.51 -30.49 -4.83
C SER A 174 9.52 -30.63 -3.69
N GLU A 175 9.53 -29.82 -2.63
CA GLU A 175 10.44 -30.07 -1.50
C GLU A 175 10.07 -29.26 -0.25
N ASP A 176 10.00 -30.00 0.86
CA ASP A 176 9.97 -29.62 2.27
C ASP A 176 8.68 -29.09 2.95
N GLU A 177 8.40 -29.71 4.10
CA GLU A 177 7.44 -29.32 5.12
C GLU A 177 7.86 -27.96 5.73
N GLU A 178 7.57 -26.85 5.05
CA GLU A 178 7.74 -25.52 5.62
C GLU A 178 6.56 -25.15 6.52
N GLU A 179 6.89 -24.65 7.72
CA GLU A 179 5.96 -24.12 8.73
C GLU A 179 4.84 -23.30 8.07
N GLU A 180 3.57 -23.59 8.38
CA GLU A 180 2.44 -22.76 7.96
C GLU A 180 2.78 -21.31 8.32
N PRO A 181 2.96 -20.39 7.34
CA PRO A 181 3.27 -19.01 7.67
C PRO A 181 2.12 -18.46 8.50
N ASP A 182 2.41 -17.87 9.65
CA ASP A 182 1.42 -17.22 10.53
C ASP A 182 0.50 -16.35 9.65
N GLU A 183 -0.73 -16.81 9.42
CA GLU A 183 -1.68 -16.09 8.58
C GLU A 183 -1.94 -14.72 9.24
N PRO A 184 -1.79 -13.60 8.51
CA PRO A 184 -2.00 -12.29 9.10
C PRO A 184 -3.45 -12.18 9.60
N GLU A 185 -3.63 -11.76 10.86
CA GLU A 185 -4.96 -11.55 11.42
C GLU A 185 -5.76 -10.54 10.58
N PRO A 186 -7.03 -10.85 10.23
CA PRO A 186 -7.84 -9.98 9.39
C PRO A 186 -8.13 -8.65 10.08
N GLU A 187 -7.78 -7.54 9.42
CA GLU A 187 -8.07 -6.20 9.95
C GLU A 187 -9.57 -5.91 9.81
N THR A 188 -10.23 -5.62 10.93
CA THR A 188 -11.66 -5.26 10.94
C THR A 188 -11.86 -3.82 11.42
N GLY A 189 -12.61 -3.04 10.65
CA GLY A 189 -13.01 -1.68 11.00
C GLY A 189 -14.43 -1.61 11.57
N PRO A 190 -14.84 -0.45 12.14
CA PRO A 190 -16.23 -0.24 12.52
C PRO A 190 -17.16 -0.29 11.29
N PRO A 191 -18.42 -0.75 11.45
CA PRO A 191 -19.39 -0.78 10.37
C PRO A 191 -19.75 0.65 9.89
N LEU A 192 -20.39 0.74 8.72
CA LEU A 192 -21.01 2.00 8.31
C LEU A 192 -22.10 2.42 9.29
N LEU A 193 -22.34 3.73 9.37
CA LEU A 193 -23.32 4.35 10.25
C LEU A 193 -23.03 4.15 11.75
N THR A 194 -21.78 3.86 12.12
CA THR A 194 -21.33 3.88 13.52
C THR A 194 -21.37 5.30 14.10
N PRO A 195 -21.89 5.48 15.33
CA PRO A 195 -21.94 6.77 16.01
C PRO A 195 -20.56 7.35 16.36
N LEU A 196 -20.44 8.68 16.36
CA LEU A 196 -19.21 9.38 16.73
C LEU A 196 -18.82 9.22 18.21
N SER A 197 -19.75 8.77 19.05
CA SER A 197 -19.44 8.42 20.45
C SER A 197 -18.47 7.25 20.59
N GLU A 198 -18.30 6.44 19.54
CA GLU A 198 -17.35 5.32 19.49
C GLU A 198 -15.98 5.72 18.91
N ASP A 199 -15.82 6.95 18.44
CA ASP A 199 -14.55 7.44 17.91
C ASP A 199 -13.46 7.50 19.02
N ALA A 200 -12.24 7.10 18.67
CA ALA A 200 -11.12 7.12 19.60
C ALA A 200 -10.74 8.55 20.03
N GLU A 201 -10.59 8.76 21.34
CA GLU A 201 -10.11 10.02 21.90
C GLU A 201 -8.61 10.24 21.65
N ILE A 202 -8.20 11.51 21.49
CA ILE A 202 -6.79 11.87 21.44
C ILE A 202 -6.33 12.26 22.85
N GLY A 203 -5.79 11.28 23.57
CA GLY A 203 -5.34 11.45 24.95
C GLY A 203 -6.51 11.65 25.92
N SER A 204 -6.99 12.88 26.04
CA SER A 204 -8.20 13.22 26.83
C SER A 204 -9.04 14.30 26.13
N ILE A 205 -8.82 14.48 24.83
CA ILE A 205 -9.55 15.44 24.00
C ILE A 205 -10.54 14.63 23.15
N PRO A 206 -11.84 14.97 23.18
CA PRO A 206 -12.82 14.28 22.35
C PRO A 206 -12.50 14.47 20.86
N PRO A 207 -12.83 13.49 20.01
CA PRO A 207 -12.52 13.52 18.58
C PRO A 207 -13.24 14.65 17.83
N TRP A 208 -14.39 15.09 18.37
CA TRP A 208 -15.22 16.15 17.81
C TRP A 208 -15.60 17.20 18.85
N SER A 209 -15.94 18.39 18.39
CA SER A 209 -16.48 19.47 19.22
C SER A 209 -17.69 20.10 18.56
N THR A 210 -18.75 20.30 19.35
CA THR A 210 -20.04 20.83 18.90
C THR A 210 -20.18 22.31 19.25
N ARG A 211 -20.87 23.07 18.40
CA ARG A 211 -21.29 24.45 18.68
C ARG A 211 -22.58 24.79 17.94
N ILE A 212 -23.33 25.75 18.49
CA ILE A 212 -24.50 26.36 17.83
C ILE A 212 -24.08 27.73 17.30
N THR A 213 -24.47 28.07 16.06
CA THR A 213 -24.08 29.36 15.46
C THR A 213 -24.68 30.59 16.15
N SER A 214 -25.91 30.49 16.67
CA SER A 214 -26.60 31.56 17.38
C SER A 214 -27.44 31.03 18.53
N GLN A 215 -27.14 31.49 19.75
CA GLN A 215 -27.95 31.21 20.93
C GLN A 215 -29.16 32.17 21.06
N LEU A 216 -29.12 33.30 20.35
CA LEU A 216 -30.17 34.34 20.43
C LEU A 216 -31.40 33.98 19.60
N ILE A 217 -31.19 33.34 18.44
CA ILE A 217 -32.28 32.93 17.56
C ILE A 217 -32.08 31.46 17.16
N PRO A 218 -32.34 30.52 18.08
CA PRO A 218 -32.13 29.07 17.86
C PRO A 218 -32.84 28.52 16.61
N HIS A 219 -33.99 29.09 16.24
CA HIS A 219 -34.79 28.60 15.10
C HIS A 219 -34.07 28.73 13.74
N TYR A 220 -33.15 29.70 13.60
CA TYR A 220 -32.33 29.89 12.39
C TYR A 220 -30.86 29.51 12.61
N ALA A 221 -30.55 28.87 13.74
CA ALA A 221 -29.20 28.45 14.04
C ALA A 221 -28.87 27.12 13.35
N TYR A 222 -27.59 26.91 13.11
CA TYR A 222 -27.05 25.65 12.60
C TYR A 222 -26.28 24.96 13.73
N ALA A 223 -26.40 23.64 13.79
CA ALA A 223 -25.48 22.80 14.52
C ALA A 223 -24.17 22.71 13.72
N VAL A 224 -23.04 22.93 14.38
CA VAL A 224 -21.72 22.83 13.78
C VAL A 224 -20.85 21.87 14.57
N LEU A 225 -20.41 20.81 13.91
CA LEU A 225 -19.41 19.89 14.43
C LEU A 225 -18.06 20.23 13.81
N SER A 226 -17.01 20.20 14.61
CA SER A 226 -15.63 20.42 14.19
C SER A 226 -14.79 19.21 14.58
N SER A 227 -14.04 18.66 13.63
CA SER A 227 -13.11 17.57 13.95
C SER A 227 -11.88 18.14 14.67
N ASN A 228 -11.52 17.52 15.79
CA ASN A 228 -10.28 17.83 16.51
C ASN A 228 -9.09 17.04 15.95
N ILE A 229 -9.36 15.89 15.30
CA ILE A 229 -8.34 15.07 14.62
C ILE A 229 -7.92 15.73 13.30
N TRP A 230 -8.87 16.30 12.56
CA TRP A 230 -8.61 17.01 11.31
C TRP A 230 -9.06 18.47 11.41
N PRO A 231 -8.19 19.35 11.96
CA PRO A 231 -8.48 20.77 12.02
C PRO A 231 -8.83 21.32 10.64
N GLY A 232 -10.02 21.88 10.52
CA GLY A 232 -10.58 22.36 9.26
C GLY A 232 -11.75 21.53 8.71
N ALA A 233 -11.97 20.31 9.22
CA ALA A 233 -13.16 19.55 8.91
C ALA A 233 -14.35 20.02 9.75
N TYR A 234 -15.43 20.40 9.08
CA TYR A 234 -16.68 20.83 9.70
C TYR A 234 -17.87 20.09 9.10
N ALA A 235 -18.82 19.74 9.96
CA ALA A 235 -20.15 19.31 9.55
C ALA A 235 -21.19 20.32 10.04
N LEU A 236 -22.13 20.67 9.17
CA LEU A 236 -23.21 21.62 9.42
C LEU A 236 -24.53 20.90 9.28
N ALA A 237 -25.49 21.15 10.17
CA ALA A 237 -26.85 20.64 10.03
C ALA A 237 -27.92 21.62 10.54
N GLN A 238 -29.04 21.66 9.84
CA GLN A 238 -30.28 22.32 10.27
C GLN A 238 -31.47 21.69 9.55
N GLY A 239 -32.44 21.16 10.30
CA GLY A 239 -33.61 20.53 9.71
C GLY A 239 -33.19 19.32 8.86
N ARG A 240 -33.63 19.28 7.60
CA ARG A 240 -33.22 18.24 6.62
C ARG A 240 -31.93 18.57 5.87
N PHE A 241 -31.38 19.76 6.06
CA PHE A 241 -30.15 20.17 5.40
C PHE A 241 -28.95 19.78 6.26
N PHE A 242 -27.96 19.11 5.67
CA PHE A 242 -26.64 18.94 6.26
C PHE A 242 -25.55 19.03 5.18
N ALA A 243 -24.33 19.34 5.59
CA ALA A 243 -23.17 19.43 4.69
C ALA A 243 -21.87 19.14 5.45
N ASN A 244 -20.91 18.52 4.76
CA ASN A 244 -19.55 18.32 5.25
C ASN A 244 -18.60 19.17 4.39
N ILE A 245 -17.68 19.89 5.02
CA ILE A 245 -16.69 20.71 4.34
C ILE A 245 -15.36 20.61 5.06
N TYR A 246 -14.27 20.53 4.28
CA TYR A 246 -12.91 20.62 4.78
C TYR A 246 -12.24 21.90 4.28
N ILE A 247 -11.70 22.70 5.18
CA ILE A 247 -10.89 23.89 4.87
C ILE A 247 -9.67 23.90 5.79
N GLY A 248 -8.50 23.56 5.26
CA GLY A 248 -7.28 23.51 6.06
C GLY A 248 -6.07 23.00 5.30
N TRP A 249 -5.01 22.71 6.04
CA TRP A 249 -3.69 22.34 5.52
C TRP A 249 -3.53 20.86 5.18
N GLY A 250 -4.57 20.05 5.39
CA GLY A 250 -4.50 18.59 5.21
C GLY A 250 -3.58 17.91 6.23
N LEU A 251 -3.43 18.44 7.44
CA LEU A 251 -2.58 17.85 8.48
C LEU A 251 -3.41 17.24 9.61
N LYS A 252 -3.14 15.96 9.92
CA LYS A 252 -3.76 15.25 11.05
C LYS A 252 -3.15 15.71 12.36
N TYR A 253 -4.00 16.05 13.32
CA TYR A 253 -3.63 16.29 14.71
C TYR A 253 -3.52 14.95 15.44
N THR A 254 -2.36 14.71 16.03
CA THR A 254 -2.01 13.43 16.68
C THR A 254 -1.89 13.54 18.20
N GLY A 255 -2.12 14.72 18.79
CA GLY A 255 -1.94 15.00 20.23
C GLY A 255 -0.49 14.99 20.72
N MET A 256 0.37 14.23 20.04
CA MET A 256 1.81 14.14 20.27
C MET A 256 2.59 14.89 19.19
N ASN A 257 3.84 15.23 19.52
CA ASN A 257 4.80 15.74 18.55
C ASN A 257 5.01 14.70 17.44
N PHE A 258 5.25 15.19 16.22
CA PHE A 258 5.64 14.32 15.12
C PHE A 258 7.00 13.70 15.44
N ASN A 259 7.08 12.37 15.37
CA ASN A 259 8.34 11.65 15.45
C ASN A 259 8.68 11.10 14.05
N PRO A 260 9.76 11.58 13.42
CA PRO A 260 10.21 11.06 12.13
C PRO A 260 10.48 9.55 12.20
N GLN A 261 10.24 8.84 11.09
CA GLN A 261 10.56 7.42 11.02
C GLN A 261 12.08 7.22 11.13
N ILE A 262 12.48 6.25 11.94
CA ILE A 262 13.88 5.85 12.10
C ILE A 262 14.22 4.91 10.94
N MET A 263 15.47 4.92 10.50
CA MET A 263 15.90 3.97 9.47
C MET A 263 15.65 2.52 9.92
N PRO A 264 15.21 1.64 9.01
CA PRO A 264 15.12 0.22 9.28
C PRO A 264 16.44 -0.31 9.85
N LYS A 265 16.35 -1.30 10.72
CA LYS A 265 17.56 -1.99 11.18
C LYS A 265 18.26 -2.59 9.96
N PRO A 266 19.61 -2.48 9.88
CA PRO A 266 20.36 -3.26 8.91
C PRO A 266 19.99 -4.73 9.01
N PHE A 267 19.99 -5.42 7.88
CA PHE A 267 19.82 -6.87 7.88
C PHE A 267 20.95 -7.52 8.69
N GLU A 268 20.60 -8.57 9.43
CA GLU A 268 21.58 -9.38 10.13
C GLU A 268 22.35 -10.22 9.11
N GLU A 269 23.65 -10.37 9.34
CA GLU A 269 24.48 -11.25 8.53
C GLU A 269 24.05 -12.70 8.74
N PHE A 270 24.32 -13.56 7.75
CA PHE A 270 24.04 -14.98 7.89
C PHE A 270 24.79 -15.51 9.13
N PRO A 271 24.12 -16.23 10.05
CA PRO A 271 24.75 -16.68 11.27
C PRO A 271 25.96 -17.55 10.94
N SER A 272 27.13 -17.22 11.50
CA SER A 272 28.34 -18.03 11.35
C SER A 272 28.16 -19.38 12.05
N GLY A 273 27.56 -20.33 11.33
CA GLY A 273 27.35 -21.70 11.78
C GLY A 273 28.60 -22.57 11.61
N LEU A 274 28.52 -23.83 12.05
CA LEU A 274 29.58 -24.83 11.89
C LEU A 274 29.94 -25.12 10.42
N GLU A 275 29.10 -24.70 9.48
CA GLU A 275 29.26 -24.91 8.04
C GLU A 275 30.03 -23.77 7.33
N ILE A 276 30.26 -22.64 8.00
CA ILE A 276 30.99 -21.50 7.43
C ILE A 276 32.34 -21.40 8.12
N THR A 277 33.39 -21.85 7.44
CA THR A 277 34.78 -21.67 7.88
C THR A 277 35.37 -20.51 7.09
N GLU A 278 35.62 -19.38 7.76
CA GLU A 278 36.44 -18.30 7.21
C GLU A 278 37.84 -18.86 6.92
N VAL A 279 38.26 -18.79 5.67
CA VAL A 279 39.61 -19.17 5.21
C VAL A 279 40.34 -17.90 4.83
N ASP A 280 41.63 -17.82 5.18
CA ASP A 280 42.47 -16.68 4.80
C ASP A 280 42.48 -16.49 3.28
N ASP A 281 42.45 -15.23 2.84
CA ASP A 281 42.62 -14.90 1.42
C ASP A 281 43.93 -15.50 0.89
N PRO A 282 43.95 -16.11 -0.30
CA PRO A 282 45.16 -16.69 -0.86
C PRO A 282 46.23 -15.61 -1.05
N THR A 283 47.48 -15.95 -0.76
CA THR A 283 48.58 -15.01 -0.96
C THR A 283 48.78 -14.71 -2.45
N PRO A 284 49.36 -13.54 -2.81
CA PRO A 284 49.65 -13.22 -4.21
C PRO A 284 50.53 -14.26 -4.92
N GLU A 285 51.37 -14.97 -4.17
CA GLU A 285 52.23 -16.04 -4.69
C GLU A 285 51.42 -17.31 -5.02
N GLU A 286 50.46 -17.68 -4.16
CA GLU A 286 49.57 -18.82 -4.38
C GLU A 286 48.60 -18.56 -5.54
N GLU A 287 48.08 -17.34 -5.67
CA GLU A 287 47.25 -16.96 -6.81
C GLU A 287 48.04 -16.98 -8.13
N ALA A 288 49.28 -16.50 -8.12
CA ALA A 288 50.16 -16.54 -9.29
C ALA A 288 50.52 -17.98 -9.69
N ALA A 289 50.81 -18.84 -8.71
CA ALA A 289 51.08 -20.25 -8.94
C ALA A 289 49.85 -20.98 -9.48
N TRP A 290 48.66 -20.69 -8.94
CA TRP A 290 47.40 -21.26 -9.43
C TRP A 290 47.08 -20.80 -10.86
N ARG A 291 47.29 -19.50 -11.17
CA ARG A 291 47.12 -18.95 -12.53
C ARG A 291 48.11 -19.58 -13.52
N ALA A 292 49.35 -19.80 -13.10
CA ALA A 292 50.35 -20.48 -13.93
C ALA A 292 49.99 -21.96 -14.16
N ALA A 293 49.54 -22.66 -13.12
CA ALA A 293 49.09 -24.05 -13.24
C ALA A 293 47.86 -24.20 -14.13
N GLN A 294 46.90 -23.25 -14.07
CA GLN A 294 45.79 -23.21 -15.02
C GLN A 294 46.24 -22.94 -16.45
N ALA A 295 47.19 -22.03 -16.65
CA ALA A 295 47.72 -21.73 -17.98
C ALA A 295 48.48 -22.94 -18.57
N GLU A 296 49.26 -23.66 -17.75
CA GLU A 296 49.95 -24.88 -18.17
C GLU A 296 48.97 -26.01 -18.46
N ALA A 297 47.91 -26.17 -17.64
CA ALA A 297 46.86 -27.15 -17.90
C ALA A 297 46.09 -26.84 -19.19
N ALA A 298 45.80 -25.57 -19.45
CA ALA A 298 45.17 -25.12 -20.70
C ALA A 298 46.10 -25.33 -21.90
N GLN A 299 47.41 -25.08 -21.75
CA GLN A 299 48.40 -25.39 -22.78
C GLN A 299 48.48 -26.89 -23.07
N ARG A 300 48.53 -27.76 -22.06
CA ARG A 300 48.51 -29.21 -22.28
C ARG A 300 47.19 -29.70 -22.88
N GLN A 301 46.07 -29.07 -22.57
CA GLN A 301 44.80 -29.37 -23.24
C GLN A 301 44.82 -28.94 -24.70
N ASN A 302 45.42 -27.80 -25.01
CA ASN A 302 45.57 -27.32 -26.38
C ASN A 302 46.57 -28.16 -27.18
N GLU A 303 47.70 -28.55 -26.58
CA GLU A 303 48.67 -29.47 -27.20
C GLU A 303 48.07 -30.87 -27.40
N GLY A 304 47.26 -31.37 -26.47
CA GLY A 304 46.54 -32.64 -26.64
C GLY A 304 45.42 -32.57 -27.68
N GLN A 305 44.79 -31.40 -27.88
CA GLN A 305 43.84 -31.17 -28.97
C GLN A 305 44.54 -31.00 -30.33
N GLU A 306 45.71 -30.37 -30.37
CA GLU A 306 46.54 -30.28 -31.58
C GLU A 306 47.12 -31.66 -31.97
N GLU A 307 47.51 -32.50 -31.01
CA GLU A 307 47.93 -33.89 -31.28
C GLU A 307 46.75 -34.78 -31.73
N GLU A 308 45.53 -34.60 -31.20
CA GLU A 308 44.32 -35.29 -31.70
C GLU A 308 43.91 -34.79 -33.10
N GLU A 309 44.06 -33.50 -33.41
CA GLU A 309 43.83 -32.95 -34.76
C GLU A 309 44.90 -33.42 -35.76
N GLU A 310 46.18 -33.54 -35.36
CA GLU A 310 47.25 -34.10 -36.21
C GLU A 310 47.07 -35.62 -36.46
N GLU A 311 46.57 -36.39 -35.49
CA GLU A 311 46.23 -37.81 -35.71
C GLU A 311 45.00 -37.98 -36.63
N GLU A 312 43.98 -37.10 -36.57
CA GLU A 312 42.86 -37.10 -37.52
C GLU A 312 43.31 -36.69 -38.94
N GLU A 313 44.25 -35.75 -39.10
CA GLU A 313 44.83 -35.39 -40.40
C GLU A 313 45.73 -36.51 -40.98
N GLU A 314 46.49 -37.25 -40.16
CA GLU A 314 47.26 -38.42 -40.63
C GLU A 314 46.35 -39.61 -41.03
N GLU A 315 45.20 -39.80 -40.39
CA GLU A 315 44.22 -40.80 -40.83
C GLU A 315 43.56 -40.42 -42.17
N GLU A 316 43.25 -39.13 -42.41
CA GLU A 316 42.72 -38.66 -43.71
C GLU A 316 43.77 -38.68 -44.85
N GLU A 317 45.07 -38.44 -44.58
CA GLU A 317 46.14 -38.58 -45.58
C GLU A 317 46.46 -40.06 -45.91
N SER A 318 46.15 -41.00 -45.01
CA SER A 318 46.36 -42.44 -45.24
C SER A 318 45.31 -43.09 -46.16
N ASP A 319 44.13 -42.48 -46.33
CA ASP A 319 43.06 -42.96 -47.23
C ASP A 319 43.13 -42.34 -48.65
N SER A 320 44.04 -41.37 -48.89
CA SER A 320 44.23 -40.73 -50.20
C SER A 320 45.39 -41.32 -51.05
N GLY A 321 46.08 -42.36 -50.58
CA GLY A 321 47.33 -42.85 -51.17
C GLY A 321 47.23 -44.09 -52.08
N GLY A 322 46.09 -44.37 -52.73
CA GLY A 322 45.86 -45.66 -53.38
C GLY A 322 45.02 -45.65 -54.65
N ASP A 323 45.35 -44.83 -55.65
CA ASP A 323 45.04 -45.12 -57.05
C ASP A 323 45.91 -44.22 -57.95
N ASP A 324 46.98 -44.78 -58.52
CA ASP A 324 47.32 -44.59 -59.94
C ASP A 324 48.50 -45.48 -60.40
N ASP A 325 48.25 -46.14 -61.52
CA ASP A 325 49.16 -46.68 -62.55
C ASP A 325 49.89 -48.03 -62.35
N ASN A 326 49.32 -49.05 -63.01
CA ASN A 326 50.10 -49.91 -63.91
C ASN A 326 49.28 -50.26 -65.18
N ASP A 327 49.53 -49.51 -66.25
CA ASP A 327 49.37 -49.92 -67.65
C ASP A 327 50.51 -50.91 -68.01
N ASP A 328 50.16 -52.16 -68.35
CA ASP A 328 50.58 -52.90 -69.57
C ASP A 328 49.94 -54.30 -69.64
#